data_AF-A0A4Q9HLC6-F1
#
_entry.id   AF-A0A4Q9HLC6-F1
#
_cell.length_a   1.000
_cell.length_b   1.000
_cell.length_c   1.000
_cell.angle_alpha   90.00
_cell.angle_beta   90.00
_cell.angle_gamma   90.00
#
_symmetry.space_group_name_H-M   'P 1'
#
loop_
_entity.id
_entity.type
_entity.pdbx_description
1 polymer ?
#
loop_
_entity_poly.entity_id
_entity_poly.type
_entity_poly.pdbx_seq_one_letter_code
_entity_poly.pdbx_strand_id
1 'polypeptide(L)'
;MSTGTAPVRPLDTAGAEELRRAAEQIHTEFGTSATSPGLLARVAESATGLSEPVRHQLRPVDTDDGLFILRGLDVDDDEIGPTPAGWAAAGDSAAVHDIVLLLLATVMGNPLAWEGQQDGRFVHNIVPAPGHETEQTGASSTVLLSPHTEDAFHPGRAHLLMLGCLRNHDSIATTAAGIRKAELDEADIALLSRPLLPILPDDAYTGARDFDGGHPPAVPTL
;
A
#
# COMPACT_ATOMS: atom_id res chain seq x y z
N MET A 1 21.97 -6.34 -4.57
CA MET A 1 21.02 -5.26 -4.97
C MET A 1 21.71 -3.94 -4.70
N SER A 2 21.75 -3.03 -5.68
CA SER A 2 22.30 -1.68 -5.46
C SER A 2 21.28 -0.86 -4.68
N THR A 3 21.68 -0.25 -3.57
CA THR A 3 20.84 0.68 -2.80
C THR A 3 20.85 2.03 -3.49
N GLY A 4 19.82 2.31 -4.29
CA GLY A 4 19.57 3.66 -4.80
C GLY A 4 18.90 4.54 -3.75
N THR A 5 19.18 5.84 -3.76
CA THR A 5 18.46 6.80 -2.92
C THR A 5 17.07 7.04 -3.51
N ALA A 6 16.01 6.69 -2.78
CA ALA A 6 14.64 6.93 -3.23
C ALA A 6 14.32 8.45 -3.25
N PRO A 7 13.60 8.96 -4.26
CA PRO A 7 13.14 10.34 -4.28
C PRO A 7 12.27 10.67 -3.06
N VAL A 8 12.55 11.79 -2.39
CA VAL A 8 11.82 12.20 -1.18
C VAL A 8 10.98 13.45 -1.46
N ARG A 9 9.74 13.45 -1.00
CA ARG A 9 8.86 14.61 -0.92
C ARG A 9 8.67 14.99 0.55
N PRO A 10 9.21 16.13 1.01
CA PRO A 10 9.01 16.57 2.38
C PRO A 10 7.60 17.15 2.54
N LEU A 11 6.87 16.66 3.54
CA LEU A 11 5.68 17.29 4.09
C LEU A 11 6.12 18.18 5.25
N ASP A 12 5.73 19.44 5.23
CA ASP A 12 6.04 20.35 6.33
C ASP A 12 5.14 20.07 7.56
N THR A 13 5.53 20.61 8.70
CA THR A 13 4.79 20.42 9.96
C THR A 13 3.33 20.90 9.84
N ALA A 14 3.09 21.97 9.09
CA ALA A 14 1.73 22.49 8.91
C ALA A 14 0.84 21.51 8.13
N GLY A 15 1.35 20.90 7.07
CA GLY A 15 0.65 19.89 6.29
C GLY A 15 0.48 18.57 7.04
N ALA A 16 1.47 18.16 7.85
CA ALA A 16 1.35 16.99 8.72
C ALA A 16 0.23 17.17 9.77
N GLU A 17 0.21 18.32 10.44
CA GLU A 17 -0.84 18.69 11.40
C GLU A 17 -2.21 18.84 10.77
N GLU A 18 -2.28 19.32 9.52
CA GLU A 18 -3.53 19.40 8.77
C GLU A 18 -4.12 18.00 8.52
N LEU A 19 -3.30 17.06 8.05
CA LEU A 19 -3.71 15.66 7.83
C LEU A 19 -4.12 14.98 9.15
N ARG A 20 -3.30 15.13 10.21
CA ARG A 20 -3.59 14.58 11.54
C ARG A 20 -4.92 15.08 12.06
N ARG A 21 -5.15 16.39 12.03
CA ARG A 21 -6.40 17.01 12.48
C ARG A 21 -7.61 16.54 11.67
N ALA A 22 -7.48 16.45 10.35
CA ALA A 22 -8.56 15.94 9.49
C ALA A 22 -8.90 14.49 9.84
N ALA A 23 -7.89 13.65 10.05
CA ALA A 23 -8.08 12.26 10.43
C ALA A 23 -8.69 12.10 11.84
N GLU A 24 -8.23 12.88 12.83
CA GLU A 24 -8.80 12.90 14.17
C GLU A 24 -10.27 13.34 14.20
N GLN A 25 -10.64 14.33 13.36
CA GLN A 25 -12.03 14.77 13.25
C GLN A 25 -12.92 13.65 12.69
N ILE A 26 -12.48 12.97 11.63
CA ILE A 26 -13.19 11.82 11.06
C ILE A 26 -13.26 10.69 12.11
N HIS A 27 -12.16 10.37 12.77
CA HIS A 27 -12.13 9.35 13.81
C HIS A 27 -13.07 9.69 14.98
N THR A 28 -13.16 10.95 15.39
CA THR A 28 -14.09 11.40 16.44
C THR A 28 -15.55 11.25 16.01
N GLU A 29 -15.85 11.48 14.73
CA GLU A 29 -17.20 11.37 14.16
C GLU A 29 -17.68 9.92 14.03
N PHE A 30 -16.79 9.01 13.58
CA PHE A 30 -17.14 7.63 13.26
C PHE A 30 -16.74 6.61 14.34
N GLY A 31 -15.74 6.93 15.17
CA GLY A 31 -15.24 6.09 16.26
C GLY A 31 -14.39 4.90 15.85
N THR A 32 -14.02 4.78 14.57
CA THR A 32 -13.29 3.63 13.99
C THR A 32 -12.60 4.03 12.68
N SER A 33 -11.58 3.28 12.24
CA SER A 33 -11.05 3.36 10.88
C SER A 33 -11.72 2.37 9.92
N ALA A 34 -12.57 1.47 10.42
CA ALA A 34 -13.35 0.54 9.61
C ALA A 34 -14.22 1.32 8.61
N THR A 35 -13.91 1.13 7.32
CA THR A 35 -14.51 1.93 6.27
C THR A 35 -15.99 1.60 6.10
N SER A 36 -16.82 2.62 6.23
CA SER A 36 -18.22 2.61 5.82
C SER A 36 -18.45 3.59 4.66
N PRO A 37 -19.55 3.49 3.90
CA PRO A 37 -19.87 4.47 2.87
C PRO A 37 -19.87 5.92 3.38
N GLY A 38 -20.33 6.14 4.63
CA GLY A 38 -20.30 7.45 5.28
C GLY A 38 -18.89 7.94 5.57
N LEU A 39 -18.03 7.08 6.12
CA LEU A 39 -16.63 7.41 6.40
C LEU A 39 -15.89 7.75 5.10
N LEU A 40 -16.05 6.93 4.06
CA LEU A 40 -15.41 7.16 2.76
C LEU A 40 -15.87 8.48 2.11
N ALA A 41 -17.16 8.81 2.22
CA ALA A 41 -17.67 10.11 1.74
C ALA A 41 -17.06 11.29 2.52
N ARG A 42 -16.93 11.15 3.84
CA ARG A 42 -16.30 12.16 4.70
C ARG A 42 -14.81 12.31 4.41
N VAL A 43 -14.09 11.21 4.18
CA VAL A 43 -12.68 11.22 3.73
C VAL A 43 -12.56 11.96 2.41
N ALA A 44 -13.42 11.68 1.44
CA ALA A 44 -13.39 12.36 0.14
C ALA A 44 -13.63 13.88 0.27
N GLU A 45 -14.61 14.28 1.07
CA GLU A 45 -14.85 15.70 1.37
C GLU A 45 -13.61 16.36 2.01
N SER A 46 -13.06 15.76 3.07
CA SER A 46 -11.85 16.27 3.74
C SER A 46 -10.65 16.35 2.78
N ALA A 47 -10.44 15.33 1.96
CA ALA A 47 -9.35 15.30 0.98
C ALA A 47 -9.44 16.45 -0.04
N THR A 48 -10.64 16.81 -0.49
CA THR A 48 -10.82 17.98 -1.38
C THR A 48 -10.48 19.30 -0.71
N GLY A 49 -10.70 19.39 0.61
CA GLY A 49 -10.47 20.59 1.42
C GLY A 49 -9.03 20.82 1.85
N LEU A 50 -8.12 19.84 1.66
CA LEU A 50 -6.72 19.95 2.06
C LEU A 50 -6.02 21.14 1.38
N SER A 51 -5.00 21.70 2.02
CA SER A 51 -4.28 22.86 1.49
C SER A 51 -3.52 22.56 0.19
N GLU A 52 -3.23 23.59 -0.58
CA GLU A 52 -2.43 23.46 -1.80
C GLU A 52 -1.02 22.89 -1.54
N PRO A 53 -0.30 23.27 -0.47
CA PRO A 53 0.99 22.66 -0.13
C PRO A 53 0.90 21.15 0.08
N VAL A 54 -0.12 20.66 0.81
CA VAL A 54 -0.34 19.22 1.00
C VAL A 54 -0.61 18.54 -0.34
N ARG A 55 -1.57 19.05 -1.12
CA ARG A 55 -1.91 18.47 -2.44
C ARG A 55 -0.74 18.49 -3.41
N HIS A 56 0.13 19.50 -3.36
CA HIS A 56 1.32 19.57 -4.20
C HIS A 56 2.30 18.42 -3.93
N GLN A 57 2.49 18.03 -2.66
CA GLN A 57 3.32 16.87 -2.32
C GLN A 57 2.67 15.54 -2.73
N LEU A 58 1.35 15.51 -2.85
CA LEU A 58 0.55 14.35 -3.26
C LEU A 58 0.17 14.37 -4.74
N ARG A 59 0.82 15.19 -5.56
CA ARG A 59 0.66 15.10 -7.02
C ARG A 59 1.07 13.71 -7.54
N PRO A 60 0.65 13.30 -8.75
CA PRO A 60 1.04 12.02 -9.33
C PRO A 60 2.55 11.74 -9.28
N VAL A 61 2.91 10.46 -9.26
CA VAL A 61 4.31 10.03 -9.26
C VAL A 61 4.98 10.48 -10.55
N ASP A 62 5.96 11.37 -10.43
CA ASP A 62 6.67 12.04 -11.54
C ASP A 62 8.17 11.71 -11.56
N THR A 63 8.58 10.68 -10.83
CA THR A 63 9.99 10.29 -10.64
C THR A 63 10.40 9.19 -11.61
N ASP A 64 11.68 9.18 -11.99
CA ASP A 64 12.25 8.14 -12.86
C ASP A 64 12.16 6.74 -12.24
N ASP A 65 12.20 6.66 -10.90
CA ASP A 65 12.03 5.43 -10.12
C ASP A 65 10.61 4.86 -10.16
N GLY A 66 9.60 5.65 -10.55
CA GLY A 66 8.20 5.25 -10.45
C GLY A 66 7.69 5.16 -9.01
N LEU A 67 8.39 5.76 -8.06
CA LEU A 67 8.03 5.85 -6.64
C LEU A 67 8.58 7.13 -5.99
N PHE A 68 8.02 7.52 -4.85
CA PHE A 68 8.61 8.52 -3.96
C PHE A 68 8.32 8.16 -2.51
N ILE A 69 9.09 8.74 -1.58
CA ILE A 69 8.84 8.65 -0.14
C ILE A 69 8.31 10.00 0.33
N LEU A 70 7.09 10.02 0.87
CA LEU A 70 6.59 11.16 1.64
C LEU A 70 7.20 11.10 3.04
N ARG A 71 7.90 12.16 3.47
CA ARG A 71 8.52 12.26 4.80
C ARG A 71 7.88 13.40 5.57
N GLY A 72 7.72 13.26 6.89
CA GLY A 72 7.19 14.31 7.77
C GLY A 72 5.84 14.00 8.41
N LEU A 73 5.29 12.79 8.20
CA LEU A 73 4.20 12.29 9.03
C LEU A 73 4.78 11.80 10.35
N ASP A 74 4.33 12.40 11.45
CA ASP A 74 4.75 12.02 12.80
C ASP A 74 3.90 10.85 13.29
N VAL A 75 4.58 9.88 13.92
CA VAL A 75 3.96 8.72 14.58
C VAL A 75 4.52 8.69 15.99
N ASP A 76 3.65 8.79 16.99
CA ASP A 76 4.01 8.63 18.38
C ASP A 76 3.98 7.13 18.72
N ASP A 77 5.16 6.56 18.96
CA ASP A 77 5.36 5.12 19.16
C ASP A 77 4.68 4.61 20.43
N ASP A 78 4.56 5.46 21.45
CA ASP A 78 3.90 5.15 22.70
C ASP A 78 2.37 5.22 22.54
N GLU A 79 1.87 6.21 21.78
CA GLU A 79 0.43 6.41 21.51
C GLU A 79 -0.17 5.25 20.70
N ILE A 80 0.52 4.79 19.65
CA ILE A 80 0.01 3.69 18.80
C ILE A 80 0.05 2.32 19.48
N GLY A 81 0.75 2.20 20.61
CA GLY A 81 0.82 0.98 21.40
C GLY A 81 1.59 -0.18 20.74
N PRO A 82 1.45 -1.41 21.27
CA PRO A 82 2.20 -2.56 20.77
C PRO A 82 1.75 -2.98 19.37
N THR A 83 2.69 -3.50 18.58
CA THR A 83 2.36 -4.11 17.28
C THR A 83 1.43 -5.31 17.51
N PRO A 84 0.27 -5.39 16.81
CA PRO A 84 -0.63 -6.54 16.91
C PRO A 84 0.04 -7.85 16.48
N ALA A 85 -0.40 -8.98 17.03
CA ALA A 85 0.13 -10.31 16.68
C ALA A 85 -0.26 -10.79 15.27
N GLY A 86 -1.02 -9.99 14.51
CA GLY A 86 -1.51 -10.29 13.17
C GLY A 86 -2.62 -9.32 12.79
N TRP A 87 -2.94 -9.24 11.50
CA TRP A 87 -3.92 -8.28 10.97
C TRP A 87 -5.31 -8.45 11.61
N ALA A 88 -5.74 -9.68 11.87
CA ALA A 88 -7.05 -9.97 12.48
C ALA A 88 -7.17 -9.41 13.91
N ALA A 89 -6.04 -9.32 14.63
CA ALA A 89 -5.96 -8.75 15.97
C ALA A 89 -5.76 -7.23 15.98
N ALA A 90 -5.53 -6.59 14.82
CA ALA A 90 -5.21 -5.17 14.75
C ALA A 90 -6.40 -4.29 15.17
N GLY A 91 -7.64 -4.69 14.87
CA GLY A 91 -8.82 -3.86 15.16
C GLY A 91 -8.65 -2.42 14.66
N ASP A 92 -8.90 -1.45 15.54
CA ASP A 92 -8.68 0.00 15.32
C ASP A 92 -7.34 0.50 15.90
N SER A 93 -6.33 -0.38 16.04
CA SER A 93 -4.99 0.05 16.45
C SER A 93 -4.47 1.07 15.45
N ALA A 94 -4.01 2.23 15.92
CA ALA A 94 -3.55 3.33 15.07
C ALA A 94 -4.59 3.85 14.05
N ALA A 95 -5.89 3.76 14.33
CA ALA A 95 -6.98 4.16 13.42
C ALA A 95 -6.86 5.57 12.81
N VAL A 96 -6.29 6.53 13.54
CA VAL A 96 -6.02 7.88 12.99
C VAL A 96 -5.04 7.81 11.82
N HIS A 97 -4.00 6.97 11.91
CA HIS A 97 -3.03 6.77 10.82
C HIS A 97 -3.64 6.03 9.63
N ASP A 98 -4.57 5.09 9.85
CA ASP A 98 -5.33 4.47 8.77
C ASP A 98 -6.13 5.53 7.99
N ILE A 99 -6.80 6.43 8.70
CA ILE A 99 -7.57 7.52 8.08
C ILE A 99 -6.63 8.51 7.36
N VAL A 100 -5.44 8.79 7.90
CA VAL A 100 -4.42 9.56 7.18
C VAL A 100 -4.06 8.86 5.85
N LEU A 101 -3.80 7.55 5.85
CA LEU A 101 -3.51 6.82 4.62
C LEU A 101 -4.68 6.86 3.62
N LEU A 102 -5.92 6.77 4.08
CA LEU A 102 -7.10 6.93 3.23
C LEU A 102 -7.18 8.34 2.62
N LEU A 103 -6.96 9.40 3.41
CA LEU A 103 -6.91 10.78 2.91
C LEU A 103 -5.85 10.93 1.81
N LEU A 104 -4.64 10.43 2.06
CA LEU A 104 -3.54 10.45 1.09
C LEU A 104 -3.92 9.71 -0.20
N ALA A 105 -4.49 8.50 -0.08
CA ALA A 105 -4.90 7.69 -1.21
C ALA A 105 -6.02 8.36 -2.03
N THR A 106 -6.98 9.01 -1.36
CA THR A 106 -8.07 9.75 -2.01
C THR A 106 -7.58 11.02 -2.73
N VAL A 107 -6.53 11.69 -2.24
CA VAL A 107 -5.91 12.79 -2.99
C VAL A 107 -5.23 12.29 -4.26
N MET A 108 -4.60 11.11 -4.20
CA MET A 108 -3.83 10.55 -5.33
C MET A 108 -4.67 9.73 -6.32
N GLY A 109 -5.91 9.37 -5.97
CA GLY A 109 -6.77 8.56 -6.81
C GLY A 109 -8.02 8.06 -6.09
N ASN A 110 -8.43 6.84 -6.42
CA ASN A 110 -9.58 6.19 -5.82
C ASN A 110 -9.12 4.98 -5.00
N PRO A 111 -9.25 5.00 -3.67
CA PRO A 111 -8.98 3.83 -2.85
C PRO A 111 -9.88 2.65 -3.26
N LEU A 112 -9.32 1.46 -3.25
CA LEU A 112 -10.02 0.21 -3.53
C LEU A 112 -9.62 -0.83 -2.49
N ALA A 113 -10.44 -1.86 -2.34
CA ALA A 113 -10.20 -2.98 -1.44
C ALA A 113 -10.62 -4.28 -2.13
N TRP A 114 -10.05 -5.40 -1.68
CA TRP A 114 -10.38 -6.73 -2.17
C TRP A 114 -11.10 -7.51 -1.09
N GLU A 115 -12.31 -8.01 -1.38
CA GLU A 115 -13.08 -8.85 -0.44
C GLU A 115 -12.25 -10.04 0.08
N GLY A 116 -11.37 -10.60 -0.76
CA GLY A 116 -10.51 -11.73 -0.43
C GLY A 116 -9.26 -11.41 0.40
N GLN A 117 -8.96 -10.15 0.69
CA GLN A 117 -7.78 -9.74 1.48
C GLN A 117 -8.22 -8.99 2.75
N GLN A 118 -7.74 -9.45 3.91
CA GLN A 118 -7.98 -8.85 5.23
C GLN A 118 -9.45 -8.42 5.47
N ASP A 119 -10.41 -9.28 5.12
CA ASP A 119 -11.85 -9.04 5.22
C ASP A 119 -12.36 -7.80 4.45
N GLY A 120 -11.73 -7.45 3.31
CA GLY A 120 -12.16 -6.33 2.48
C GLY A 120 -11.84 -4.96 3.07
N ARG A 121 -10.91 -4.87 4.02
CA ARG A 121 -10.44 -3.59 4.57
C ARG A 121 -9.78 -2.75 3.49
N PHE A 122 -9.96 -1.44 3.53
CA PHE A 122 -9.25 -0.53 2.62
C PHE A 122 -7.82 -0.23 3.07
N VAL A 123 -7.53 -0.36 4.37
CA VAL A 123 -6.19 -0.21 4.93
C VAL A 123 -5.78 -1.54 5.53
N HIS A 124 -4.72 -2.12 4.97
CA HIS A 124 -4.18 -3.40 5.38
C HIS A 124 -3.08 -3.24 6.42
N ASN A 125 -2.97 -4.23 7.30
CA ASN A 125 -1.88 -4.34 8.26
C ASN A 125 -0.79 -5.25 7.72
N ILE A 126 0.45 -4.76 7.67
CA ILE A 126 1.65 -5.54 7.34
C ILE A 126 2.46 -5.66 8.62
N VAL A 127 2.28 -6.78 9.32
CA VAL A 127 2.95 -7.08 10.59
C VAL A 127 3.33 -8.56 10.60
N PRO A 128 4.48 -8.92 11.20
CA PRO A 128 4.86 -10.32 11.33
C PRO A 128 3.82 -11.08 12.16
N ALA A 129 3.34 -12.21 11.66
CA ALA A 129 2.35 -13.03 12.36
C ALA A 129 2.97 -14.39 12.78
N PRO A 130 2.83 -14.81 14.05
CA PRO A 130 3.34 -16.11 14.50
C PRO A 130 2.77 -17.26 13.69
N GLY A 131 3.64 -18.17 13.22
CA GLY A 131 3.27 -19.30 12.37
C GLY A 131 3.27 -19.01 10.86
N HIS A 132 3.49 -17.76 10.44
CA HIS A 132 3.53 -17.32 9.05
C HIS A 132 4.93 -16.87 8.59
N GLU A 133 5.98 -17.19 9.36
CA GLU A 133 7.32 -16.62 9.21
C GLU A 133 7.99 -16.89 7.87
N THR A 134 7.56 -17.94 7.16
CA THR A 134 8.12 -18.42 5.90
C THR A 134 7.20 -18.24 4.69
N GLU A 135 6.07 -17.57 4.84
CA GLU A 135 5.12 -17.35 3.74
C GLU A 135 5.62 -16.29 2.74
N GLN A 136 4.99 -16.19 1.57
CA GLN A 136 5.21 -15.09 0.62
C GLN A 136 4.08 -14.05 0.74
N THR A 137 3.88 -13.55 1.96
CA THR A 137 2.86 -12.55 2.30
C THR A 137 3.45 -11.46 3.18
N GLY A 138 2.69 -10.38 3.42
CA GLY A 138 3.05 -9.31 4.36
C GLY A 138 3.17 -9.75 5.83
N ALA A 139 2.84 -11.01 6.16
CA ALA A 139 2.99 -11.58 7.50
C ALA A 139 4.34 -12.31 7.73
N SER A 140 5.12 -12.48 6.67
CA SER A 140 6.42 -13.17 6.72
C SER A 140 7.50 -12.36 7.46
N SER A 141 8.56 -13.04 7.90
CA SER A 141 9.61 -12.40 8.71
C SER A 141 11.01 -13.01 8.58
N THR A 142 11.11 -14.33 8.41
CA THR A 142 12.40 -15.05 8.36
C THR A 142 12.90 -15.33 6.96
N VAL A 143 12.07 -15.03 5.96
CA VAL A 143 12.36 -15.23 4.53
C VAL A 143 12.27 -13.89 3.80
N LEU A 144 12.92 -13.84 2.64
CA LEU A 144 12.73 -12.73 1.73
C LEU A 144 11.31 -12.80 1.14
N LEU A 145 10.54 -11.73 1.28
CA LEU A 145 9.37 -11.51 0.45
C LEU A 145 9.84 -11.16 -0.96
N SER A 146 9.59 -12.04 -1.93
CA SER A 146 10.08 -11.87 -3.29
C SER A 146 9.46 -10.62 -3.93
N PRO A 147 10.23 -9.80 -4.68
CA PRO A 147 9.67 -8.66 -5.40
C PRO A 147 8.56 -9.10 -6.35
N HIS A 148 7.45 -8.38 -6.34
CA HIS A 148 6.30 -8.65 -7.18
C HIS A 148 5.56 -7.33 -7.49
N THR A 149 4.73 -7.38 -8.52
CA THR A 149 3.71 -6.35 -8.76
C THR A 149 2.48 -6.73 -7.95
N GLU A 150 1.95 -5.80 -7.16
CA GLU A 150 0.75 -6.03 -6.33
C GLU A 150 -0.42 -6.51 -7.19
N ASP A 151 -1.06 -7.62 -6.78
CA ASP A 151 -2.19 -8.26 -7.45
C ASP A 151 -2.00 -8.41 -8.97
N ALA A 152 -0.79 -8.75 -9.41
CA ALA A 152 -0.41 -8.77 -10.83
C ALA A 152 -1.32 -9.62 -11.73
N PHE A 153 -1.97 -10.64 -11.15
CA PHE A 153 -2.94 -11.49 -11.83
C PHE A 153 -4.24 -10.77 -12.21
N HIS A 154 -4.60 -9.68 -11.52
CA HIS A 154 -5.89 -9.03 -11.69
C HIS A 154 -5.82 -7.87 -12.71
N PRO A 155 -6.73 -7.81 -13.70
CA PRO A 155 -6.72 -6.74 -14.71
C PRO A 155 -7.09 -5.37 -14.13
N GLY A 156 -7.84 -5.34 -13.03
CA GLY A 156 -8.19 -4.14 -12.27
C GLY A 156 -7.29 -3.86 -11.07
N ARG A 157 -6.06 -4.38 -11.05
CA ARG A 157 -5.09 -4.13 -9.96
C ARG A 157 -4.82 -2.65 -9.73
N ALA A 158 -4.31 -2.32 -8.56
CA ALA A 158 -3.98 -0.95 -8.21
C ALA A 158 -2.90 -0.36 -9.14
N HIS A 159 -3.05 0.93 -9.46
CA HIS A 159 -2.02 1.69 -10.19
C HIS A 159 -0.91 2.21 -9.27
N LEU A 160 -1.22 2.34 -7.97
CA LEU A 160 -0.33 2.82 -6.93
C LEU A 160 -0.52 1.93 -5.69
N LEU A 161 0.59 1.46 -5.14
CA LEU A 161 0.66 0.86 -3.81
C LEU A 161 1.18 1.92 -2.84
N MET A 162 0.49 2.12 -1.71
CA MET A 162 0.90 3.02 -0.65
C MET A 162 1.22 2.23 0.60
N LEU A 163 2.41 2.47 1.17
CA LEU A 163 2.85 1.88 2.43
C LEU A 163 3.08 2.97 3.47
N GLY A 164 2.38 2.89 4.60
CA GLY A 164 2.58 3.74 5.77
C GLY A 164 3.42 3.01 6.83
N CYS A 165 4.60 3.54 7.15
CA CYS A 165 5.44 2.96 8.20
C CYS A 165 5.03 3.51 9.57
N LEU A 166 4.32 2.70 10.36
CA LEU A 166 4.04 3.04 11.76
C LEU A 166 5.27 2.86 12.66
N ARG A 167 6.04 1.79 12.44
CA ARG A 167 7.23 1.44 13.23
C ARG A 167 8.19 0.59 12.43
N ASN A 168 9.50 0.82 12.59
CA ASN A 168 10.57 0.02 12.00
C ASN A 168 11.89 0.20 12.76
N HIS A 169 11.94 -0.28 14.01
CA HIS A 169 13.08 -0.07 14.90
C HIS A 169 14.40 -0.64 14.35
N ASP A 170 14.33 -1.73 13.59
CA ASP A 170 15.50 -2.43 13.03
C ASP A 170 15.88 -1.93 11.62
N SER A 171 15.23 -0.89 11.11
CA SER A 171 15.51 -0.32 9.79
C SER A 171 15.44 -1.33 8.64
N ILE A 172 14.46 -2.25 8.70
CA ILE A 172 14.20 -3.24 7.65
C ILE A 172 13.80 -2.53 6.36
N ALA A 173 14.46 -2.87 5.26
CA ALA A 173 14.26 -2.18 3.99
C ALA A 173 13.11 -2.80 3.17
N THR A 174 12.29 -1.94 2.55
CA THR A 174 11.45 -2.32 1.42
C THR A 174 12.30 -2.30 0.14
N THR A 175 12.24 -3.37 -0.65
CA THR A 175 12.92 -3.45 -1.94
C THR A 175 11.99 -3.01 -3.07
N ALA A 176 12.49 -2.20 -3.99
CA ALA A 176 11.77 -1.81 -5.19
C ALA A 176 12.69 -1.92 -6.41
N ALA A 177 12.10 -2.29 -7.55
CA ALA A 177 12.76 -2.35 -8.85
C ALA A 177 11.81 -1.80 -9.92
N GLY A 178 12.35 -1.03 -10.86
CA GLY A 178 11.57 -0.42 -11.93
C GLY A 178 12.03 -0.89 -13.30
N ILE A 179 11.07 -1.25 -14.16
CA ILE A 179 11.35 -1.67 -15.54
C ILE A 179 12.07 -0.59 -16.36
N ARG A 180 11.86 0.69 -16.02
CA ARG A 180 12.54 1.85 -16.65
C ARG A 180 14.07 1.84 -16.45
N LYS A 181 14.57 1.08 -15.48
CA LYS A 181 15.99 0.92 -15.17
C LYS A 181 16.53 -0.45 -15.56
N ALA A 182 15.71 -1.31 -16.18
CA ALA A 182 16.15 -2.58 -16.72
C ALA A 182 16.85 -2.37 -18.06
N GLU A 183 17.96 -3.06 -18.26
CA GLU A 183 18.63 -3.16 -19.56
C GLU A 183 18.09 -4.40 -20.27
N LEU A 184 17.18 -4.18 -21.22
CA LEU A 184 16.57 -5.22 -22.05
C LEU A 184 16.90 -4.96 -23.51
N ASP A 185 17.26 -6.02 -24.25
CA ASP A 185 17.43 -5.89 -25.69
C ASP A 185 16.08 -5.95 -26.43
N GLU A 186 16.08 -5.63 -27.72
CA GLU A 186 14.86 -5.64 -28.54
C GLU A 186 14.19 -7.02 -28.61
N ALA A 187 14.97 -8.11 -28.49
CA ALA A 187 14.42 -9.46 -28.54
C ALA A 187 13.70 -9.81 -27.23
N ASP A 188 14.27 -9.43 -26.09
CA ASP A 188 13.65 -9.57 -24.77
C ASP A 188 12.38 -8.73 -24.67
N ILE A 189 12.42 -7.47 -25.12
CA ILE A 189 11.25 -6.59 -25.19
C ILE A 189 10.15 -7.24 -26.03
N ALA A 190 10.48 -7.68 -27.25
CA ALA A 190 9.51 -8.34 -28.13
C ALA A 190 8.94 -9.63 -27.54
N LEU A 191 9.72 -10.37 -26.74
CA LEU A 191 9.26 -11.58 -26.07
C LEU A 191 8.34 -11.25 -24.90
N LEU A 192 8.73 -10.34 -24.01
CA LEU A 192 7.99 -9.98 -22.79
C LEU A 192 6.66 -9.27 -23.08
N SER A 193 6.56 -8.57 -24.21
CA SER A 193 5.30 -7.97 -24.69
C SER A 193 4.27 -8.97 -25.22
N ARG A 194 4.63 -10.27 -25.35
CA ARG A 194 3.69 -11.29 -25.82
C ARG A 194 2.90 -11.90 -24.66
N PRO A 195 1.58 -12.09 -24.78
CA PRO A 195 0.78 -12.79 -23.79
C PRO A 195 1.01 -14.30 -23.89
N LEU A 196 2.10 -14.79 -23.29
CA LEU A 196 2.49 -16.20 -23.37
C LEU A 196 2.09 -17.02 -22.14
N LEU A 197 2.10 -16.42 -20.96
CA LEU A 197 1.84 -17.10 -19.69
C LEU A 197 0.84 -16.31 -18.84
N PRO A 198 -0.01 -16.98 -18.05
CA PRO A 198 -0.81 -16.33 -17.04
C PRO A 198 0.03 -15.95 -15.81
N ILE A 199 -0.45 -14.97 -15.06
CA ILE A 199 -0.02 -14.70 -13.69
C ILE A 199 -1.13 -15.23 -12.77
N LEU A 200 -0.77 -16.04 -11.77
CA LEU A 200 -1.73 -16.64 -10.83
C LEU A 200 -1.86 -15.80 -9.55
N PRO A 201 -2.98 -15.90 -8.83
CA PRO A 201 -3.12 -15.27 -7.52
C PRO A 201 -2.04 -15.75 -6.55
N ASP A 202 -1.59 -14.84 -5.69
CA ASP A 202 -0.63 -15.15 -4.62
C ASP A 202 -1.29 -15.79 -3.39
N ASP A 203 -0.47 -16.21 -2.43
CA ASP A 203 -0.91 -16.91 -1.22
C ASP A 203 -1.70 -16.00 -0.25
N ALA A 204 -1.81 -14.68 -0.48
CA ALA A 204 -2.63 -13.80 0.35
C ALA A 204 -4.13 -13.97 0.13
N TYR A 205 -4.55 -14.61 -0.97
CA TYR A 205 -5.95 -14.94 -1.25
C TYR A 205 -6.29 -16.35 -0.78
N THR A 206 -7.25 -16.42 0.16
CA THR A 206 -7.80 -17.70 0.63
C THR A 206 -8.39 -18.49 -0.55
N GLY A 207 -7.87 -19.68 -0.82
CA GLY A 207 -8.35 -20.52 -1.94
C GLY A 207 -7.73 -20.20 -3.31
N ALA A 208 -6.65 -19.43 -3.39
CA ALA A 208 -5.88 -19.21 -4.62
C ALA A 208 -5.51 -20.52 -5.35
N ARG A 209 -5.31 -21.61 -4.59
CA ARG A 209 -5.00 -22.95 -5.10
C ARG A 209 -6.20 -23.71 -5.66
N ASP A 210 -7.41 -23.27 -5.32
CA ASP A 210 -8.68 -23.93 -5.66
C ASP A 210 -9.47 -23.16 -6.75
N PHE A 211 -8.86 -22.16 -7.41
CA PHE A 211 -9.53 -21.40 -8.48
C PHE A 211 -9.87 -22.31 -9.67
N ASP A 212 -11.16 -22.59 -9.87
CA ASP A 212 -11.71 -23.43 -10.94
C ASP A 212 -12.18 -22.64 -12.18
N GLY A 213 -12.00 -21.31 -12.16
CA GLY A 213 -12.60 -20.33 -13.08
C GLY A 213 -12.06 -20.32 -14.52
N GLY A 214 -11.58 -21.46 -15.01
CA GLY A 214 -11.01 -21.65 -16.33
C GLY A 214 -9.50 -21.38 -16.41
N HIS A 215 -8.94 -21.44 -17.62
CA HIS A 215 -7.54 -21.08 -17.83
C HIS A 215 -7.36 -19.56 -17.70
N PRO A 216 -6.54 -19.07 -16.74
CA PRO A 216 -6.30 -17.65 -16.60
C PRO A 216 -5.70 -17.09 -17.90
N PRO A 217 -6.11 -15.89 -18.32
CA PRO A 217 -5.64 -15.32 -19.58
C PRO A 217 -4.14 -15.09 -19.51
N ALA A 218 -3.45 -15.37 -20.61
CA ALA A 218 -2.05 -15.00 -20.73
C ALA A 218 -1.94 -13.48 -20.80
N VAL A 219 -0.93 -12.92 -20.14
CA VAL A 219 -0.72 -11.46 -20.05
C VAL A 219 0.67 -11.07 -20.53
N PRO A 220 0.83 -9.92 -21.19
CA PRO A 220 2.14 -9.31 -21.39
C PRO A 220 2.79 -8.99 -20.03
N THR A 221 4.11 -9.08 -19.97
CA THR A 221 4.91 -8.77 -18.77
C THR A 221 5.77 -7.50 -18.93
N LEU A 222 5.60 -6.81 -20.07
CA LEU A 222 6.11 -5.47 -20.37
C LEU A 222 4.96 -4.56 -20.83
#